data_AF-A0A7C1AF77-F1
#
_entry.id   AF-A0A7C1AF77-F1
#
_cell.length_a   1.000
_cell.length_b   1.000
_cell.length_c   1.000
_cell.angle_alpha   90.00
_cell.angle_beta   90.00
_cell.angle_gamma   90.00
#
_symmetry.space_group_name_H-M   'P 1'
#
loop_
_entity.id
_entity.type
_entity.pdbx_description
1 polymer ?
#
loop_
_entity_poly.entity_id
_entity_poly.type
_entity_poly.pdbx_seq_one_letter_code
_entity_poly.pdbx_strand_id
1 'polypeptide(L)'
;MFGKFITTGIGSMPHTDPGSACEIILEKVDIPFWPQLPGLSFRELMIPQYSEGLPSARIDVDRQRIWVERNGASELNDFYETYTDNTELEISEDYSRGFYQFIEKIRGRKFPVLKGQVTGPLTFTLGLKDDAGVPIYFNEEMREVALMVLKGKVRWQMNRLREFCDRLMIFIDEPILSALGTSSYMGVSDGEVKRLLGEIVESIRNENGISAIHCCGKADWEMVMKTGIDVVNFDAYDYFENFRIYSGVLSDFLERGGYIAWGIVPTGIVIDEVDTDSLKDKFLRQFDALSERVGGRLTPERLILTPACGAGSLREDQAEQVFDTLYLLKQRLLNG
;
A
#
# COMPACT_ATOMS: atom_id res chain seq x y z
N MET A 1 -0.04 4.85 -21.41
CA MET A 1 -0.52 3.46 -21.25
C MET A 1 0.66 2.67 -20.72
N PHE A 2 0.48 1.90 -19.64
CA PHE A 2 1.57 1.13 -19.04
C PHE A 2 2.10 0.07 -20.02
N GLY A 3 3.38 -0.29 -19.87
CA GLY A 3 3.97 -1.42 -20.59
C GLY A 3 3.37 -2.76 -20.13
N LYS A 4 3.67 -3.84 -20.86
CA LYS A 4 3.29 -5.19 -20.44
C LYS A 4 4.05 -5.60 -19.18
N PHE A 5 3.34 -6.16 -18.21
CA PHE A 5 3.93 -6.74 -17.00
C PHE A 5 4.87 -5.78 -16.26
N ILE A 6 4.49 -4.51 -16.15
CA ILE A 6 5.24 -3.53 -15.37
C ILE A 6 5.37 -3.97 -13.92
N THR A 7 6.46 -3.59 -13.26
CA THR A 7 6.79 -4.06 -11.90
C THR A 7 6.76 -2.93 -10.87
N THR A 8 6.39 -3.25 -9.64
CA THR A 8 6.55 -2.39 -8.45
C THR A 8 6.62 -3.25 -7.18
N GLY A 9 6.83 -2.62 -6.02
CA GLY A 9 6.82 -3.28 -4.71
C GLY A 9 5.77 -2.70 -3.77
N ILE A 10 5.56 -3.37 -2.63
CA ILE A 10 4.52 -2.97 -1.65
C ILE A 10 4.94 -1.75 -0.85
N GLY A 11 6.19 -1.65 -0.40
CA GLY A 11 6.69 -0.45 0.27
C GLY A 11 7.72 -0.76 1.35
N SER A 12 7.44 -1.73 2.21
CA SER A 12 8.32 -2.06 3.35
C SER A 12 9.55 -2.85 2.92
N MET A 13 10.71 -2.43 3.43
CA MET A 13 12.03 -3.00 3.17
C MET A 13 12.76 -3.21 4.50
N PRO A 14 13.55 -4.29 4.67
CA PRO A 14 14.19 -4.58 5.96
C PRO A 14 15.49 -3.80 6.19
N HIS A 15 15.89 -3.00 5.20
CA HIS A 15 17.17 -2.31 5.16
C HIS A 15 17.32 -1.32 6.30
N THR A 16 18.52 -1.28 6.86
CA THR A 16 18.91 -0.27 7.87
C THR A 16 19.63 0.93 7.25
N ASP A 17 20.17 0.78 6.04
CA ASP A 17 20.63 1.89 5.21
C ASP A 17 19.55 2.28 4.18
N PRO A 18 18.98 3.50 4.27
CA PRO A 18 18.02 3.99 3.29
C PRO A 18 18.57 4.04 1.86
N GLY A 19 19.88 4.29 1.69
CA GLY A 19 20.54 4.40 0.40
C GLY A 19 20.48 3.11 -0.40
N SER A 20 20.89 1.99 0.21
CA SER A 20 20.84 0.65 -0.37
C SER A 20 19.42 0.25 -0.79
N ALA A 21 18.42 0.51 0.05
CA ALA A 21 17.02 0.23 -0.29
C ALA A 21 16.56 1.00 -1.54
N CYS A 22 16.90 2.28 -1.64
CA CYS A 22 16.57 3.09 -2.80
C CYS A 22 17.27 2.60 -4.08
N GLU A 23 18.51 2.15 -3.99
CA GLU A 23 19.27 1.62 -5.14
C GLU A 23 18.59 0.39 -5.74
N ILE A 24 18.25 -0.60 -4.90
CA ILE A 24 17.52 -1.80 -5.33
C ILE A 24 16.21 -1.41 -6.02
N ILE A 25 15.42 -0.51 -5.42
CA ILE A 25 14.13 -0.12 -5.98
C ILE A 25 14.30 0.57 -7.33
N LEU A 26 15.26 1.49 -7.45
CA LEU A 26 15.47 2.24 -8.69
C LEU A 26 16.05 1.39 -9.82
N GLU A 27 16.72 0.28 -9.50
CA GLU A 27 17.30 -0.63 -10.47
C GLU A 27 16.36 -1.76 -10.91
N LYS A 28 15.51 -2.27 -10.00
CA LYS A 28 14.81 -3.54 -10.20
C LYS A 28 13.34 -3.41 -10.62
N VAL A 29 12.71 -2.24 -10.46
CA VAL A 29 11.29 -2.06 -10.79
C VAL A 29 11.00 -0.92 -11.78
N ASP A 30 9.91 -1.06 -12.53
CA ASP A 30 9.47 -0.08 -13.54
C ASP A 30 8.77 1.13 -12.93
N ILE A 31 8.05 0.92 -11.83
CA ILE A 31 7.41 1.97 -11.03
C ILE A 31 8.14 2.03 -9.70
N PRO A 32 9.18 2.86 -9.58
CA PRO A 32 9.89 3.05 -8.32
C PRO A 32 8.96 3.61 -7.23
N PHE A 33 9.23 3.19 -6.01
CA PHE A 33 8.56 3.65 -4.79
C PHE A 33 9.60 4.08 -3.75
N TRP A 34 9.21 4.93 -2.82
CA TRP A 34 10.07 5.22 -1.68
C TRP A 34 9.97 4.08 -0.64
N PRO A 35 11.08 3.61 -0.04
CA PRO A 35 11.04 2.52 0.92
C PRO A 35 10.56 2.97 2.31
N GLN A 36 9.71 2.17 2.95
CA GLN A 36 9.44 2.26 4.39
C GLN A 36 10.40 1.32 5.12
N LEU A 37 11.08 1.78 6.17
CA LEU A 37 12.17 1.04 6.82
C LEU A 37 11.82 0.65 8.27
N PRO A 38 10.87 -0.29 8.49
CA PRO A 38 10.44 -0.67 9.83
C PRO A 38 11.56 -1.26 10.71
N GLY A 39 12.62 -1.81 10.10
CA GLY A 39 13.81 -2.30 10.80
C GLY A 39 14.73 -1.19 11.32
N LEU A 40 14.58 0.04 10.80
CA LEU A 40 15.43 1.18 11.15
C LEU A 40 14.94 1.94 12.38
N SER A 41 13.62 2.08 12.54
CA SER A 41 13.02 2.85 13.63
C SER A 41 11.59 2.42 13.89
N PHE A 42 11.19 2.42 15.17
CA PHE A 42 9.78 2.24 15.56
C PHE A 42 8.86 3.26 14.88
N ARG A 43 9.37 4.47 14.61
CA ARG A 43 8.62 5.52 13.89
C ARG A 43 8.28 5.14 12.46
N GLU A 44 9.01 4.22 11.84
CA GLU A 44 8.78 3.78 10.46
C GLU A 44 7.87 2.55 10.37
N LEU A 45 7.37 2.03 11.50
CA LEU A 45 6.27 1.06 11.48
C LEU A 45 5.01 1.71 10.93
N MET A 46 4.16 0.89 10.30
CA MET A 46 2.95 1.30 9.59
C MET A 46 2.04 2.25 10.40
N ILE A 47 1.81 1.99 11.70
CA ILE A 47 0.97 2.86 12.53
C ILE A 47 1.71 4.13 13.00
N PRO A 48 2.89 4.04 13.65
CA PRO A 48 3.65 5.23 14.03
C PRO A 48 3.95 6.19 12.88
N GLN A 49 4.30 5.69 11.70
CA GLN A 49 4.70 6.52 10.55
C GLN A 49 3.62 7.51 10.13
N TYR A 50 2.38 7.04 10.03
CA TYR A 50 1.26 7.87 9.57
C TYR A 50 0.53 8.58 10.72
N SER A 51 0.97 8.39 11.97
CA SER A 51 0.41 9.08 13.14
C SER A 51 1.00 10.47 13.38
N GLU A 52 2.10 10.83 12.72
CA GLU A 52 2.73 12.13 12.92
C GLU A 52 1.76 13.26 12.51
N GLY A 53 1.49 14.19 13.43
CA GLY A 53 0.50 15.25 13.25
C GLY A 53 -0.94 14.86 13.59
N LEU A 54 -1.19 13.63 14.08
CA LEU A 54 -2.48 13.28 14.68
C LEU A 54 -2.60 13.97 16.05
N PRO A 55 -3.66 14.77 16.28
CA PRO A 55 -3.85 15.44 17.57
C PRO A 55 -4.00 14.43 18.70
N SER A 56 -3.48 14.77 19.87
CA SER A 56 -3.47 13.91 21.07
C SER A 56 -2.67 12.61 20.94
N ALA A 57 -1.98 12.38 19.82
CA ALA A 57 -1.08 11.25 19.68
C ALA A 57 0.18 11.45 20.53
N ARG A 58 0.60 10.38 21.19
CA ARG A 58 1.83 10.30 21.98
C ARG A 58 2.61 9.08 21.55
N ILE A 59 3.93 9.23 21.49
CA ILE A 59 4.85 8.17 21.11
C ILE A 59 5.97 8.06 22.14
N ASP A 60 6.25 6.82 22.53
CA ASP A 60 7.40 6.43 23.35
C ASP A 60 8.20 5.43 22.53
N VAL A 61 9.31 5.91 21.95
CA VAL A 61 10.12 5.10 21.04
C VAL A 61 10.95 4.06 21.77
N ASP A 62 11.42 4.37 22.97
CA ASP A 62 12.19 3.43 23.79
C ASP A 62 11.33 2.23 24.21
N ARG A 63 10.05 2.48 24.51
CA ARG A 63 9.07 1.43 24.83
C ARG A 63 8.28 0.91 23.63
N GLN A 64 8.57 1.41 22.43
CA GLN A 64 7.85 1.07 21.19
C GLN A 64 6.33 1.14 21.36
N ARG A 65 5.84 2.23 21.95
CA ARG A 65 4.42 2.46 22.22
C ARG A 65 3.95 3.72 21.54
N ILE A 66 2.75 3.64 20.97
CA ILE A 66 1.99 4.80 20.51
C ILE A 66 0.56 4.71 21.05
N TRP A 67 -0.01 5.83 21.46
CA TRP A 67 -1.41 5.91 21.89
C TRP A 67 -2.00 7.30 21.65
N VAL A 68 -3.32 7.42 21.72
CA VAL A 68 -4.05 8.69 21.72
C VAL A 68 -4.55 8.99 23.13
N GLU A 69 -4.29 10.19 23.65
CA GLU A 69 -4.84 10.64 24.92
C GLU A 69 -6.29 11.11 24.77
N ARG A 70 -7.20 10.64 25.63
CA ARG A 70 -8.64 10.96 25.52
C ARG A 70 -8.99 12.41 25.89
N ASN A 71 -8.11 13.11 26.60
CA ASN A 71 -8.38 14.43 27.16
C ASN A 71 -7.82 15.59 26.31
N GLY A 72 -7.42 15.35 25.06
CA GLY A 72 -6.75 16.35 24.22
C GLY A 72 -7.69 17.27 23.42
N ALA A 73 -8.79 17.74 24.02
CA ALA A 73 -9.79 18.59 23.35
C ALA A 73 -9.18 19.89 22.77
N SER A 74 -8.16 20.46 23.42
CA SER A 74 -7.47 21.66 22.89
C SER A 74 -6.73 21.35 21.59
N GLU A 75 -5.97 20.24 21.54
CA GLU A 75 -5.21 19.84 20.35
C GLU A 75 -6.13 19.49 19.18
N LEU A 76 -7.29 18.89 19.47
CA LEU A 76 -8.33 18.65 18.47
C LEU A 76 -8.91 19.95 17.92
N ASN A 77 -9.23 20.92 18.77
CA ASN A 77 -9.70 22.24 18.34
C ASN A 77 -8.65 22.95 17.46
N ASP A 78 -7.39 22.96 17.89
CA ASP A 78 -6.29 23.58 17.13
C ASP A 78 -6.13 22.90 15.76
N PHE A 79 -6.29 21.58 15.69
CA PHE A 79 -6.29 20.83 14.43
C PHE A 79 -7.46 21.27 13.53
N TYR A 80 -8.67 21.37 14.05
CA TYR A 80 -9.83 21.79 13.26
C TYR A 80 -9.74 23.24 12.78
N GLU A 81 -9.16 24.15 13.58
CA GLU A 81 -8.98 25.56 13.19
C GLU A 81 -7.96 25.72 12.05
N THR A 82 -6.98 24.83 11.97
CA THR A 82 -5.90 24.88 10.97
C THR A 82 -6.16 24.02 9.75
N TYR A 83 -6.99 22.98 9.88
CA TYR A 83 -7.27 22.06 8.79
C TYR A 83 -8.23 22.65 7.74
N THR A 84 -7.81 22.54 6.49
CA THR A 84 -8.59 22.78 5.27
C THR A 84 -8.55 21.58 4.33
N ASP A 85 -9.41 21.55 3.31
CA ASP A 85 -9.42 20.49 2.30
C ASP A 85 -8.12 20.35 1.50
N ASN A 86 -7.25 21.37 1.51
CA ASN A 86 -5.95 21.36 0.83
C ASN A 86 -4.78 21.12 1.80
N THR A 87 -5.06 20.76 3.05
CA THR A 87 -4.00 20.57 4.06
C THR A 87 -3.09 19.41 3.66
N GLU A 88 -1.80 19.71 3.60
CA GLU A 88 -0.73 18.73 3.53
C GLU A 88 -0.21 18.48 4.94
N LEU A 89 -0.02 17.20 5.29
CA LEU A 89 0.58 16.82 6.55
C LEU A 89 1.86 16.06 6.25
N GLU A 90 2.99 16.68 6.56
CA GLU A 90 4.31 16.12 6.31
C GLU A 90 4.59 14.90 7.17
N ILE A 91 5.20 13.87 6.58
CA ILE A 91 5.92 12.86 7.35
C ILE A 91 7.38 13.32 7.39
N SER A 92 7.88 13.66 8.56
CA SER A 92 9.23 14.18 8.73
C SER A 92 10.28 13.11 8.44
N GLU A 93 11.53 13.53 8.29
CA GLU A 93 12.64 12.60 8.05
C GLU A 93 12.80 11.58 9.19
N ASP A 94 12.48 11.96 10.43
CA ASP A 94 12.51 11.08 11.60
C ASP A 94 11.50 9.92 11.52
N TYR A 95 10.44 10.07 10.73
CA TYR A 95 9.39 9.08 10.50
C TYR A 95 9.48 8.41 9.13
N SER A 96 10.33 8.90 8.22
CA SER A 96 10.37 8.42 6.83
C SER A 96 11.72 8.62 6.16
N ARG A 97 12.82 8.16 6.78
CA ARG A 97 14.18 8.35 6.24
C ARG A 97 14.32 7.85 4.80
N GLY A 98 13.64 6.75 4.47
CA GLY A 98 13.56 6.23 3.10
C GLY A 98 12.92 7.19 2.09
N PHE A 99 11.93 8.00 2.48
CA PHE A 99 11.33 9.01 1.61
C PHE A 99 12.33 10.10 1.22
N TYR A 100 12.99 10.70 2.21
CA TYR A 100 13.95 11.79 1.96
C TYR A 100 15.17 11.30 1.18
N GLN A 101 15.69 10.11 1.51
CA GLN A 101 16.76 9.49 0.74
C GLN A 101 16.35 9.20 -0.71
N PHE A 102 15.11 8.76 -0.93
CA PHE A 102 14.58 8.50 -2.26
C PHE A 102 14.50 9.78 -3.09
N ILE A 103 13.98 10.88 -2.52
CA ILE A 103 13.93 12.20 -3.18
C ILE A 103 15.33 12.66 -3.63
N GLU A 104 16.34 12.53 -2.77
CA GLU A 104 17.72 12.88 -3.13
C GLU A 104 18.25 12.01 -4.30
N LYS A 105 17.97 10.70 -4.29
CA LYS A 105 18.41 9.76 -5.35
C LYS A 105 17.72 9.97 -6.69
N ILE A 106 16.50 10.52 -6.71
CA ILE A 106 15.74 10.76 -7.94
C ILE A 106 15.87 12.18 -8.49
N ARG A 107 16.58 13.08 -7.79
CA ARG A 107 16.73 14.47 -8.22
C ARG A 107 17.27 14.56 -9.65
N GLY A 108 16.63 15.38 -10.47
CA GLY A 108 16.99 15.57 -11.88
C GLY A 108 16.57 14.43 -12.82
N ARG A 109 15.86 13.41 -12.32
CA ARG A 109 15.25 12.34 -13.12
C ARG A 109 13.74 12.58 -13.23
N LYS A 110 13.15 12.08 -14.32
CA LYS A 110 11.71 12.08 -14.51
C LYS A 110 11.23 10.68 -14.90
N PHE A 111 10.23 10.18 -14.19
CA PHE A 111 9.67 8.83 -14.35
C PHE A 111 8.28 8.90 -14.97
N PRO A 112 7.87 7.91 -15.79
CA PRO A 112 6.49 7.85 -16.27
C PRO A 112 5.50 7.78 -15.10
N VAL A 113 5.78 6.90 -14.13
CA VAL A 113 4.99 6.74 -12.92
C VAL A 113 5.91 6.55 -11.71
N LEU A 114 5.58 7.21 -10.61
CA LEU A 114 6.13 6.90 -9.28
C LEU A 114 5.02 6.37 -8.38
N LYS A 115 5.42 5.54 -7.41
CA LYS A 115 4.54 5.02 -6.38
C LYS A 115 4.82 5.66 -5.02
N GLY A 116 3.76 6.07 -4.34
CA GLY A 116 3.73 6.29 -2.89
C GLY A 116 2.79 5.29 -2.23
N GLN A 117 2.68 5.38 -0.91
CA GLN A 117 1.80 4.49 -0.14
C GLN A 117 1.25 5.21 1.09
N VAL A 118 0.15 4.70 1.63
CA VAL A 118 -0.48 5.18 2.84
C VAL A 118 -1.08 4.00 3.58
N THR A 119 -0.98 3.99 4.91
CA THR A 119 -1.69 2.99 5.72
C THR A 119 -3.19 3.17 5.52
N GLY A 120 -3.90 2.08 5.28
CA GLY A 120 -5.34 2.08 5.14
C GLY A 120 -6.04 2.57 6.42
N PRO A 121 -7.18 3.29 6.28
CA PRO A 121 -7.87 3.90 7.40
C PRO A 121 -8.32 2.90 8.46
N LEU A 122 -8.65 1.65 8.09
CA LEU A 122 -9.07 0.63 9.05
C LEU A 122 -7.87 0.10 9.84
N THR A 123 -6.78 -0.26 9.17
CA THR A 123 -5.55 -0.76 9.80
C THR A 123 -5.00 0.31 10.72
N PHE A 124 -5.00 1.57 10.27
CA PHE A 124 -4.57 2.70 11.08
C PHE A 124 -5.41 2.85 12.36
N THR A 125 -6.73 2.94 12.24
CA THR A 125 -7.62 3.24 13.37
C THR A 125 -7.91 2.04 14.28
N LEU A 126 -7.84 0.81 13.76
CA LEU A 126 -7.96 -0.42 14.57
C LEU A 126 -6.63 -0.82 15.22
N GLY A 127 -5.50 -0.43 14.62
CA GLY A 127 -4.15 -0.65 15.15
C GLY A 127 -3.73 0.39 16.19
N LEU A 128 -4.16 1.64 16.05
CA LEU A 128 -3.91 2.70 17.01
C LEU A 128 -4.95 2.68 18.14
N LYS A 129 -4.48 2.72 19.38
CA LYS A 129 -5.31 2.63 20.59
C LYS A 129 -5.21 3.90 21.42
N ASP A 130 -6.22 4.15 22.22
CA ASP A 130 -6.15 5.17 23.26
C ASP A 130 -5.41 4.70 24.52
N ASP A 131 -5.31 5.58 25.50
CA ASP A 131 -4.72 5.31 26.82
C ASP A 131 -5.42 4.19 27.62
N ALA A 132 -6.67 3.87 27.31
CA ALA A 132 -7.42 2.73 27.86
C ALA A 132 -7.28 1.44 27.04
N GLY A 133 -6.51 1.47 25.95
CA GLY A 133 -6.27 0.32 25.08
C GLY A 133 -7.41 0.00 24.11
N VAL A 134 -8.37 0.91 23.94
CA VAL A 134 -9.47 0.78 22.98
C VAL A 134 -9.00 1.32 21.63
N PRO A 135 -9.20 0.59 20.52
CA PRO A 135 -8.89 1.12 19.20
C PRO A 135 -9.62 2.43 18.91
N ILE A 136 -8.92 3.43 18.37
CA ILE A 136 -9.50 4.74 18.09
C ILE A 136 -10.60 4.67 17.04
N TYR A 137 -10.64 3.59 16.25
CA TYR A 137 -11.76 3.27 15.36
C TYR A 137 -13.10 3.41 16.08
N PHE A 138 -13.24 3.00 17.34
CA PHE A 138 -14.53 3.04 18.05
C PHE A 138 -14.93 4.43 18.57
N ASN A 139 -14.08 5.44 18.40
CA ASN A 139 -14.41 6.84 18.62
C ASN A 139 -14.67 7.50 17.26
N GLU A 140 -15.91 7.94 17.01
CA GLU A 140 -16.32 8.52 15.72
C GLU A 140 -15.51 9.78 15.36
N GLU A 141 -15.28 10.68 16.31
CA GLU A 141 -14.49 11.90 16.10
C GLU A 141 -13.05 11.55 15.73
N MET A 142 -12.41 10.65 16.48
CA MET A 142 -11.03 10.23 16.19
C MET A 142 -10.91 9.46 14.88
N ARG A 143 -11.96 8.73 14.47
CA ARG A 143 -12.01 8.04 13.16
C ARG A 143 -12.01 9.06 12.02
N GLU A 144 -12.78 10.12 12.12
CA GLU A 144 -12.77 11.21 11.13
C GLU A 144 -11.46 11.99 11.13
N VAL A 145 -10.91 12.32 12.30
CA VAL A 145 -9.62 13.01 12.41
C VAL A 145 -8.49 12.16 11.81
N ALA A 146 -8.48 10.85 12.06
CA ALA A 146 -7.53 9.94 11.44
C ALA A 146 -7.66 9.94 9.90
N LEU A 147 -8.89 9.93 9.38
CA LEU A 147 -9.14 10.02 7.94
C LEU A 147 -8.61 11.35 7.37
N MET A 148 -8.83 12.47 8.05
CA MET A 148 -8.29 13.79 7.68
C MET A 148 -6.75 13.77 7.64
N VAL A 149 -6.11 13.15 8.65
CA VAL A 149 -4.66 13.01 8.71
C VAL A 149 -4.12 12.21 7.53
N LEU A 150 -4.70 11.04 7.26
CA LEU A 150 -4.28 10.17 6.15
C LEU A 150 -4.45 10.86 4.79
N LYS A 151 -5.54 11.59 4.57
CA LYS A 151 -5.72 12.43 3.36
C LYS A 151 -4.65 13.51 3.25
N GLY A 152 -4.30 14.17 4.36
CA GLY A 152 -3.19 15.12 4.39
C GLY A 152 -1.84 14.49 4.05
N LYS A 153 -1.58 13.24 4.49
CA LYS A 153 -0.37 12.48 4.12
C LYS A 153 -0.34 12.12 2.62
N VAL A 154 -1.49 11.76 2.05
CA VAL A 154 -1.63 11.51 0.61
C VAL A 154 -1.26 12.76 -0.18
N ARG A 155 -1.87 13.91 0.14
CA ARG A 155 -1.60 15.18 -0.55
C ARG A 155 -0.14 15.60 -0.44
N TRP A 156 0.43 15.51 0.76
CA TRP A 156 1.85 15.81 0.98
C TRP A 156 2.76 14.96 0.09
N GLN A 157 2.60 13.63 0.09
CA GLN A 157 3.40 12.74 -0.76
C GLN A 157 3.23 13.09 -2.24
N MET A 158 1.99 13.35 -2.67
CA MET A 158 1.72 13.65 -4.07
C MET A 158 2.35 14.98 -4.50
N ASN A 159 2.28 16.01 -3.66
CA ASN A 159 2.88 17.31 -3.94
C ASN A 159 4.41 17.29 -3.91
N ARG A 160 5.02 16.45 -3.09
CA ARG A 160 6.48 16.26 -3.07
C ARG A 160 7.00 15.41 -4.22
N LEU A 161 6.22 14.44 -4.72
CA LEU A 161 6.67 13.53 -5.77
C LEU A 161 6.31 13.98 -7.20
N ARG A 162 5.30 14.84 -7.37
CA ARG A 162 4.77 15.22 -8.70
C ARG A 162 5.79 15.83 -9.65
N GLU A 163 6.83 16.50 -9.15
CA GLU A 163 7.85 17.11 -10.01
C GLU A 163 8.75 16.05 -10.69
N PHE A 164 8.82 14.85 -10.12
CA PHE A 164 9.67 13.76 -10.60
C PHE A 164 8.95 12.76 -11.50
N CYS A 165 7.65 12.95 -11.80
CA CYS A 165 6.90 11.99 -12.61
C CYS A 165 5.75 12.57 -13.42
N ASP A 166 5.25 11.82 -14.40
CA ASP A 166 4.04 12.20 -15.16
C ASP A 166 2.74 11.78 -14.44
N ARG A 167 2.76 10.67 -13.70
CA ARG A 167 1.63 10.17 -12.90
C ARG A 167 2.12 9.64 -11.57
N LEU A 168 1.27 9.75 -10.55
CA LEU A 168 1.49 9.15 -9.23
C LEU A 168 0.48 8.05 -8.98
N MET A 169 0.96 6.96 -8.42
CA MET A 169 0.14 5.87 -7.91
C MET A 169 0.28 5.81 -6.39
N ILE A 170 -0.82 5.81 -5.65
CA ILE A 170 -0.80 5.71 -4.19
C ILE A 170 -1.44 4.39 -3.79
N PHE A 171 -0.64 3.53 -3.14
CA PHE A 171 -1.12 2.30 -2.54
C PHE A 171 -1.73 2.56 -1.17
N ILE A 172 -2.94 2.09 -0.94
CA ILE A 172 -3.61 2.01 0.35
C ILE A 172 -3.29 0.63 0.90
N ASP A 173 -2.42 0.55 1.91
CA ASP A 173 -2.02 -0.71 2.51
C ASP A 173 -2.99 -1.07 3.64
N GLU A 174 -3.91 -2.00 3.38
CA GLU A 174 -5.03 -2.32 4.27
C GLU A 174 -5.07 -3.82 4.64
N PRO A 175 -4.05 -4.35 5.35
CA PRO A 175 -3.98 -5.77 5.70
C PRO A 175 -5.14 -6.24 6.59
N ILE A 176 -5.78 -5.35 7.35
CA ILE A 176 -6.87 -5.72 8.25
C ILE A 176 -8.13 -6.20 7.54
N LEU A 177 -8.28 -5.92 6.22
CA LEU A 177 -9.35 -6.48 5.40
C LEU A 177 -9.42 -8.02 5.51
N SER A 178 -8.28 -8.67 5.72
CA SER A 178 -8.20 -10.12 5.89
C SER A 178 -8.76 -10.67 7.18
N ALA A 179 -8.94 -9.81 8.18
CA ALA A 179 -9.46 -10.19 9.48
C ALA A 179 -10.89 -9.67 9.73
N LEU A 180 -11.45 -8.87 8.82
CA LEU A 180 -12.85 -8.43 8.94
C LEU A 180 -13.81 -9.62 8.95
N GLY A 181 -14.88 -9.51 9.74
CA GLY A 181 -15.83 -10.60 9.97
C GLY A 181 -15.39 -11.63 11.02
N THR A 182 -14.19 -11.53 11.58
CA THR A 182 -13.79 -12.32 12.76
C THR A 182 -14.35 -11.70 14.06
N SER A 183 -14.35 -12.49 15.15
CA SER A 183 -14.82 -12.05 16.46
C SER A 183 -14.14 -10.78 16.98
N SER A 184 -12.89 -10.54 16.56
CA SER A 184 -12.10 -9.38 16.96
C SER A 184 -12.58 -8.06 16.34
N TYR A 185 -13.40 -8.13 15.28
CA TYR A 185 -13.83 -6.96 14.50
C TYR A 185 -15.36 -6.92 14.24
N MET A 186 -16.16 -7.61 15.05
CA MET A 186 -17.65 -7.62 14.88
C MET A 186 -18.30 -6.23 14.97
N GLY A 187 -17.64 -5.24 15.57
CA GLY A 187 -18.13 -3.86 15.64
C GLY A 187 -17.80 -3.01 14.40
N VAL A 188 -17.15 -3.57 13.39
CA VAL A 188 -16.81 -2.89 12.13
C VAL A 188 -17.91 -3.18 11.10
N SER A 189 -18.53 -2.14 10.54
CA SER A 189 -19.62 -2.30 9.58
C SER A 189 -19.12 -2.18 8.13
N ASP A 190 -19.67 -2.98 7.22
CA ASP A 190 -19.28 -2.97 5.80
C ASP A 190 -19.51 -1.61 5.14
N GLY A 191 -20.57 -0.91 5.54
CA GLY A 191 -20.87 0.44 5.06
C GLY A 191 -19.78 1.44 5.42
N GLU A 192 -19.27 1.36 6.64
CA GLU A 192 -18.21 2.25 7.12
C GLU A 192 -16.86 1.92 6.50
N VAL A 193 -16.54 0.63 6.37
CA VAL A 193 -15.36 0.14 5.63
C VAL A 193 -15.34 0.72 4.22
N LYS A 194 -16.45 0.59 3.49
CA LYS A 194 -16.58 1.12 2.13
C LYS A 194 -16.44 2.65 2.09
N ARG A 195 -17.03 3.37 3.06
CA ARG A 195 -16.95 4.83 3.15
C ARG A 195 -15.51 5.30 3.35
N LEU A 196 -14.83 4.78 4.37
CA LEU A 196 -13.46 5.18 4.72
C LEU A 196 -12.48 4.93 3.56
N LEU A 197 -12.57 3.76 2.92
CA LEU A 197 -11.75 3.47 1.74
C LEU A 197 -12.09 4.38 0.57
N GLY A 198 -13.38 4.57 0.27
CA GLY A 198 -13.85 5.47 -0.79
C GLY A 198 -13.34 6.90 -0.64
N GLU A 199 -13.33 7.42 0.59
CA GLU A 199 -12.84 8.77 0.90
C GLU A 199 -11.33 8.94 0.63
N ILE A 200 -10.51 7.92 0.90
CA ILE A 200 -9.08 7.94 0.53
C ILE A 200 -8.93 7.84 -0.99
N VAL A 201 -9.69 6.96 -1.66
CA VAL A 201 -9.70 6.83 -3.12
C VAL A 201 -10.03 8.17 -3.78
N GLU A 202 -11.05 8.86 -3.32
CA GLU A 202 -11.43 10.18 -3.82
C GLU A 202 -10.36 11.22 -3.54
N SER A 203 -9.71 11.19 -2.37
CA SER A 203 -8.58 12.08 -2.07
C SER A 203 -7.42 11.91 -3.05
N ILE A 204 -7.07 10.67 -3.41
CA ILE A 204 -6.02 10.38 -4.40
C ILE A 204 -6.47 10.87 -5.79
N ARG A 205 -7.73 10.61 -6.15
CA ARG A 205 -8.29 10.99 -7.46
C ARG A 205 -8.36 12.50 -7.66
N ASN A 206 -8.71 13.26 -6.62
CA ASN A 206 -8.79 14.72 -6.66
C ASN A 206 -7.42 15.36 -6.95
N GLU A 207 -6.34 14.69 -6.58
CA GLU A 207 -4.95 15.07 -6.91
C GLU A 207 -4.47 14.48 -8.26
N ASN A 208 -5.38 13.97 -9.10
CA ASN A 208 -5.11 13.29 -10.37
C ASN A 208 -4.22 12.03 -10.23
N GLY A 209 -4.20 11.42 -9.05
CA GLY A 209 -3.48 10.19 -8.76
C GLY A 209 -4.18 8.95 -9.29
N ILE A 210 -3.45 7.83 -9.27
CA ILE A 210 -3.96 6.49 -9.52
C ILE A 210 -4.10 5.82 -8.15
N SER A 211 -5.30 5.45 -7.78
CA SER A 211 -5.60 4.81 -6.50
C SER A 211 -5.35 3.30 -6.59
N ALA A 212 -4.53 2.77 -5.70
CA ALA A 212 -4.25 1.35 -5.60
C ALA A 212 -4.51 0.86 -4.18
N ILE A 213 -4.88 -0.40 -3.99
CA ILE A 213 -5.06 -0.99 -2.67
C ILE A 213 -4.36 -2.34 -2.60
N HIS A 214 -3.67 -2.57 -1.49
CA HIS A 214 -2.96 -3.81 -1.22
C HIS A 214 -3.53 -4.50 0.03
N CYS A 215 -3.74 -5.81 -0.07
CA CYS A 215 -4.03 -6.68 1.06
C CYS A 215 -3.31 -8.02 0.86
N CYS A 216 -2.49 -8.44 1.84
CA CYS A 216 -1.72 -9.69 1.79
C CYS A 216 -2.57 -10.96 1.95
N GLY A 217 -3.89 -10.86 2.14
CA GLY A 217 -4.74 -12.01 2.48
C GLY A 217 -6.09 -12.01 1.77
N LYS A 218 -7.04 -12.72 2.36
CA LYS A 218 -8.44 -12.67 1.91
C LYS A 218 -8.96 -11.23 2.08
N ALA A 219 -9.87 -10.81 1.23
CA ALA A 219 -10.61 -9.56 1.40
C ALA A 219 -11.95 -9.71 0.68
N ASP A 220 -12.92 -8.89 1.07
CA ASP A 220 -14.09 -8.68 0.22
C ASP A 220 -13.69 -7.82 -0.99
N TRP A 221 -13.17 -8.48 -2.02
CA TRP A 221 -12.70 -7.80 -3.24
C TRP A 221 -13.83 -7.15 -4.02
N GLU A 222 -15.08 -7.63 -3.88
CA GLU A 222 -16.24 -6.97 -4.47
C GLU A 222 -16.47 -5.60 -3.81
N MET A 223 -16.47 -5.55 -2.48
CA MET A 223 -16.58 -4.30 -1.73
C MET A 223 -15.44 -3.34 -2.08
N VAL A 224 -14.19 -3.85 -2.11
CA VAL A 224 -13.00 -3.06 -2.49
C VAL A 224 -13.15 -2.49 -3.90
N MET A 225 -13.50 -3.31 -4.91
CA MET A 225 -13.71 -2.83 -6.27
C MET A 225 -14.85 -1.79 -6.34
N LYS A 226 -15.90 -1.94 -5.54
CA LYS A 226 -17.04 -0.99 -5.48
C LYS A 226 -16.71 0.36 -4.83
N THR A 227 -15.50 0.56 -4.28
CA THR A 227 -15.00 1.90 -3.86
C THR A 227 -14.62 2.77 -5.05
N GLY A 228 -14.46 2.18 -6.25
CA GLY A 228 -13.96 2.89 -7.42
C GLY A 228 -12.43 2.99 -7.47
N ILE A 229 -11.72 2.15 -6.71
CA ILE A 229 -10.26 1.98 -6.81
C ILE A 229 -9.84 1.70 -8.27
N ASP A 230 -8.64 2.15 -8.67
CA ASP A 230 -8.10 1.94 -10.02
C ASP A 230 -7.27 0.65 -10.13
N VAL A 231 -6.55 0.28 -9.07
CA VAL A 231 -5.68 -0.90 -9.02
C VAL A 231 -5.99 -1.75 -7.80
N VAL A 232 -6.19 -3.05 -8.01
CA VAL A 232 -6.32 -4.04 -6.93
C VAL A 232 -5.05 -4.88 -6.88
N ASN A 233 -4.36 -4.87 -5.73
CA ASN A 233 -3.20 -5.71 -5.47
C ASN A 233 -3.52 -6.79 -4.45
N PHE A 234 -3.46 -8.04 -4.89
CA PHE A 234 -3.73 -9.22 -4.08
C PHE A 234 -2.53 -10.16 -4.09
N ASP A 235 -2.42 -10.96 -3.04
CA ASP A 235 -1.49 -12.08 -2.99
C ASP A 235 -1.99 -13.22 -3.91
N ALA A 236 -1.42 -13.28 -5.11
CA ALA A 236 -1.70 -14.35 -6.06
C ALA A 236 -0.87 -15.60 -5.79
N TYR A 237 0.20 -15.51 -5.00
CA TYR A 237 1.01 -16.65 -4.66
C TYR A 237 0.22 -17.64 -3.81
N ASP A 238 -0.39 -17.16 -2.72
CA ASP A 238 -1.14 -17.99 -1.77
C ASP A 238 -2.66 -17.87 -1.90
N TYR A 239 -3.20 -16.72 -2.34
CA TYR A 239 -4.64 -16.44 -2.30
C TYR A 239 -5.32 -16.31 -3.68
N PHE A 240 -4.71 -16.85 -4.75
CA PHE A 240 -5.30 -16.80 -6.08
C PHE A 240 -6.71 -17.41 -6.17
N GLU A 241 -6.93 -18.60 -5.60
CA GLU A 241 -8.26 -19.23 -5.66
C GLU A 241 -9.33 -18.40 -4.92
N ASN A 242 -8.94 -17.70 -3.85
CA ASN A 242 -9.81 -16.78 -3.12
C ASN A 242 -10.16 -15.54 -3.96
N PHE A 243 -9.22 -15.00 -4.72
CA PHE A 243 -9.48 -13.87 -5.61
C PHE A 243 -10.33 -14.28 -6.83
N ARG A 244 -10.08 -15.48 -7.37
CA ARG A 244 -10.72 -15.99 -8.60
C ARG A 244 -12.25 -16.11 -8.51
N ILE A 245 -12.82 -16.25 -7.31
CA ILE A 245 -14.29 -16.32 -7.13
C ILE A 245 -14.99 -15.01 -7.52
N TYR A 246 -14.28 -13.88 -7.49
CA TYR A 246 -14.82 -12.55 -7.80
C TYR A 246 -14.85 -12.22 -9.30
N SER A 247 -14.68 -13.22 -10.19
CA SER A 247 -14.55 -13.02 -11.64
C SER A 247 -15.71 -12.25 -12.29
N GLY A 248 -16.92 -12.34 -11.72
CA GLY A 248 -18.07 -11.55 -12.19
C GLY A 248 -17.82 -10.05 -12.02
N VAL A 249 -17.59 -9.60 -10.78
CA VAL A 249 -17.30 -8.20 -10.45
C VAL A 249 -15.99 -7.73 -11.06
N LEU A 250 -15.02 -8.63 -11.21
CA LEU A 250 -13.73 -8.35 -11.84
C LEU A 250 -13.89 -7.96 -13.32
N SER A 251 -14.88 -8.54 -14.02
CA SER A 251 -15.15 -8.18 -15.42
C SER A 251 -15.55 -6.71 -15.53
N ASP A 252 -16.46 -6.25 -14.67
CA ASP A 252 -16.89 -4.85 -14.61
C ASP A 252 -15.75 -3.91 -14.20
N PHE A 253 -14.83 -4.38 -13.34
CA PHE A 253 -13.62 -3.64 -12.96
C PHE A 253 -12.65 -3.46 -14.12
N LEU A 254 -12.42 -4.50 -14.91
CA LEU A 254 -11.54 -4.42 -16.08
C LEU A 254 -12.18 -3.58 -17.20
N GLU A 255 -13.50 -3.68 -17.42
CA GLU A 255 -14.22 -2.89 -18.43
C GLU A 255 -14.11 -1.39 -18.20
N ARG A 256 -14.21 -0.94 -16.94
CA ARG A 256 -14.00 0.48 -16.59
C ARG A 256 -12.54 0.92 -16.59
N GLY A 257 -11.61 0.03 -16.94
CA GLY A 257 -10.19 0.34 -17.07
C GLY A 257 -9.35 0.06 -15.82
N GLY A 258 -9.83 -0.77 -14.90
CA GLY A 258 -9.08 -1.21 -13.74
C GLY A 258 -7.82 -2.01 -14.08
N TYR A 259 -6.87 -2.02 -13.14
CA TYR A 259 -5.62 -2.76 -13.23
C TYR A 259 -5.54 -3.80 -12.11
N ILE A 260 -4.87 -4.92 -12.40
CA ILE A 260 -4.60 -5.94 -11.41
C ILE A 260 -3.10 -5.94 -11.12
N ALA A 261 -2.74 -5.70 -9.87
CA ALA A 261 -1.40 -5.94 -9.37
C ALA A 261 -1.31 -7.37 -8.81
N TRP A 262 -0.55 -8.21 -9.49
CA TRP A 262 -0.43 -9.64 -9.31
C TRP A 262 0.75 -9.94 -8.38
N GLY A 263 0.47 -10.13 -7.09
CA GLY A 263 1.46 -10.47 -6.08
C GLY A 263 1.93 -11.91 -6.22
N ILE A 264 2.89 -12.16 -7.10
CA ILE A 264 3.29 -13.53 -7.50
C ILE A 264 4.62 -13.98 -6.91
N VAL A 265 5.51 -13.04 -6.58
CA VAL A 265 6.80 -13.39 -5.96
C VAL A 265 6.58 -13.49 -4.45
N PRO A 266 6.74 -14.66 -3.83
CA PRO A 266 6.44 -14.81 -2.42
C PRO A 266 7.41 -14.01 -1.56
N THR A 267 6.93 -13.57 -0.40
CA THR A 267 7.73 -12.92 0.63
C THR A 267 7.73 -13.79 1.88
N GLY A 268 8.90 -14.23 2.33
CA GLY A 268 9.07 -15.13 3.47
C GLY A 268 10.24 -16.09 3.25
N ILE A 269 10.43 -17.05 4.16
CA ILE A 269 11.52 -18.05 4.07
C ILE A 269 11.47 -18.83 2.74
N VAL A 270 10.28 -19.00 2.16
CA VAL A 270 10.10 -19.70 0.88
C VAL A 270 10.88 -19.07 -0.27
N ILE A 271 11.23 -17.77 -0.21
CA ILE A 271 11.98 -17.10 -1.28
C ILE A 271 13.32 -17.78 -1.58
N ASP A 272 13.96 -18.35 -0.56
CA ASP A 272 15.28 -19.00 -0.67
C ASP A 272 15.25 -20.20 -1.63
N GLU A 273 14.07 -20.80 -1.85
CA GLU A 273 13.88 -22.01 -2.67
C GLU A 273 13.14 -21.73 -3.99
N VAL A 274 12.81 -20.47 -4.26
CA VAL A 274 12.01 -20.11 -5.44
C VAL A 274 12.80 -20.27 -6.73
N ASP A 275 12.26 -21.07 -7.64
CA ASP A 275 12.65 -21.11 -9.05
C ASP A 275 11.75 -20.18 -9.89
N THR A 276 12.39 -19.30 -10.68
CA THR A 276 11.67 -18.32 -11.50
C THR A 276 10.90 -18.97 -12.66
N ASP A 277 11.30 -20.14 -13.19
CA ASP A 277 10.54 -20.83 -14.25
C ASP A 277 9.25 -21.40 -13.67
N SER A 278 9.34 -22.02 -12.49
CA SER A 278 8.19 -22.49 -11.74
C SER A 278 7.21 -21.36 -11.41
N LEU A 279 7.69 -20.16 -11.08
CA LEU A 279 6.84 -18.97 -10.90
C LEU A 279 6.20 -18.51 -12.21
N LYS A 280 6.92 -18.53 -13.33
CA LYS A 280 6.36 -18.22 -14.65
C LYS A 280 5.22 -19.18 -14.98
N ASP A 281 5.43 -20.49 -14.81
CA ASP A 281 4.42 -21.51 -15.08
C ASP A 281 3.22 -21.39 -14.15
N LYS A 282 3.45 -21.01 -12.88
CA LYS A 282 2.37 -20.67 -11.95
C LYS A 282 1.58 -19.45 -12.45
N PHE A 283 2.25 -18.37 -12.80
CA PHE A 283 1.63 -17.15 -13.32
C PHE A 283 0.78 -17.43 -14.57
N LEU A 284 1.34 -18.12 -15.58
CA LEU A 284 0.63 -18.40 -16.83
C LEU A 284 -0.63 -19.24 -16.59
N ARG A 285 -0.55 -20.30 -15.76
CA ARG A 285 -1.73 -21.09 -15.39
C ARG A 285 -2.81 -20.26 -14.71
N GLN A 286 -2.42 -19.36 -13.80
CA GLN A 286 -3.38 -18.50 -13.11
C GLN A 286 -3.97 -17.44 -14.06
N PHE A 287 -3.14 -16.86 -14.93
CA PHE A 287 -3.56 -15.90 -15.95
C PHE A 287 -4.58 -16.51 -16.90
N ASP A 288 -4.31 -17.72 -17.42
CA ASP A 288 -5.23 -18.46 -18.29
C ASP A 288 -6.54 -18.76 -17.56
N ALA A 289 -6.45 -19.30 -16.34
CA ALA A 289 -7.61 -19.67 -15.53
C ALA A 289 -8.53 -18.50 -15.15
N LEU A 290 -7.98 -17.28 -15.08
CA LEU A 290 -8.76 -16.05 -14.86
C LEU A 290 -9.27 -15.48 -16.18
N SER A 291 -8.45 -15.50 -17.23
CA SER A 291 -8.81 -15.03 -18.59
C SER A 291 -9.99 -15.80 -19.16
N GLU A 292 -10.11 -17.10 -18.90
CA GLU A 292 -11.28 -17.91 -19.27
C GLU A 292 -12.59 -17.37 -18.66
N ARG A 293 -12.52 -16.72 -17.50
CA ARG A 293 -13.71 -16.21 -16.78
C ARG A 293 -14.04 -14.76 -17.13
N VAL A 294 -13.03 -13.93 -17.35
CA VAL A 294 -13.22 -12.48 -17.63
C VAL A 294 -13.10 -12.13 -19.12
N GLY A 295 -12.72 -13.10 -19.96
CA GLY A 295 -12.52 -12.93 -21.40
C GLY A 295 -11.32 -12.04 -21.73
N GLY A 296 -11.30 -11.47 -22.94
CA GLY A 296 -10.20 -10.61 -23.44
C GLY A 296 -10.03 -9.25 -22.74
N ARG A 297 -10.71 -9.04 -21.61
CA ARG A 297 -10.59 -7.83 -20.78
C ARG A 297 -9.31 -7.84 -19.95
N LEU A 298 -8.82 -9.03 -19.60
CA LEU A 298 -7.55 -9.21 -18.90
C LEU A 298 -6.43 -9.26 -19.93
N THR A 299 -5.62 -8.21 -19.98
CA THR A 299 -4.48 -8.13 -20.91
C THR A 299 -3.18 -7.90 -20.14
N PRO A 300 -2.02 -8.33 -20.69
CA PRO A 300 -0.71 -8.06 -20.09
C PRO A 300 -0.43 -6.58 -19.76
N GLU A 301 -1.01 -5.64 -20.51
CA GLU A 301 -0.89 -4.18 -20.29
C GLU A 301 -1.73 -3.68 -19.11
N ARG A 302 -2.65 -4.51 -18.59
CA ARG A 302 -3.46 -4.26 -17.40
C ARG A 302 -2.91 -4.92 -16.14
N LEU A 303 -1.73 -5.53 -16.25
CA LEU A 303 -1.08 -6.24 -15.16
C LEU A 303 0.14 -5.51 -14.64
N ILE A 304 0.24 -5.47 -13.32
CA ILE A 304 1.42 -5.03 -12.58
C ILE A 304 1.94 -6.23 -11.82
N LEU A 305 3.19 -6.64 -12.00
CA LEU A 305 3.78 -7.71 -11.20
C LEU A 305 4.33 -7.12 -9.90
N THR A 306 4.03 -7.75 -8.77
CA THR A 306 4.52 -7.35 -7.46
C THR A 306 5.01 -8.55 -6.66
N PRO A 307 5.77 -8.33 -5.57
CA PRO A 307 5.82 -9.29 -4.48
C PRO A 307 4.43 -9.53 -3.88
N ALA A 308 4.24 -10.66 -3.21
CA ALA A 308 2.99 -11.06 -2.57
C ALA A 308 2.59 -10.16 -1.38
N CYS A 309 3.57 -9.67 -0.63
CA CYS A 309 3.40 -8.74 0.49
C CYS A 309 4.66 -7.84 0.61
N GLY A 310 4.77 -7.02 1.66
CA GLY A 310 5.97 -6.23 1.93
C GLY A 310 7.17 -7.09 2.38
N ALA A 311 8.39 -6.60 2.14
CA ALA A 311 9.63 -7.31 2.49
C ALA A 311 10.21 -6.89 3.86
N GLY A 312 9.56 -5.98 4.58
CA GLY A 312 10.11 -5.36 5.80
C GLY A 312 10.43 -6.29 6.97
N SER A 313 9.89 -7.51 6.99
CA SER A 313 10.16 -8.53 8.02
C SER A 313 11.23 -9.54 7.61
N LEU A 314 11.75 -9.46 6.39
CA LEU A 314 12.77 -10.36 5.87
C LEU A 314 14.17 -9.92 6.31
N ARG A 315 15.18 -10.72 5.98
CA ARG A 315 16.57 -10.24 5.96
C ARG A 315 16.83 -9.43 4.68
N GLU A 316 17.86 -8.59 4.69
CA GLU A 316 18.24 -7.76 3.53
C GLU A 316 18.53 -8.62 2.27
N ASP A 317 19.28 -9.72 2.42
CA ASP A 317 19.58 -10.66 1.33
C ASP A 317 18.32 -11.29 0.71
N GLN A 318 17.33 -11.63 1.55
CA GLN A 318 16.05 -12.17 1.09
C GLN A 318 15.21 -11.13 0.38
N ALA A 319 15.21 -9.87 0.86
CA ALA A 319 14.51 -8.79 0.18
C ALA A 319 15.13 -8.52 -1.20
N GLU A 320 16.46 -8.49 -1.32
CA GLU A 320 17.14 -8.40 -2.62
C GLU A 320 16.73 -9.54 -3.55
N GLN A 321 16.71 -10.78 -3.05
CA GLN A 321 16.28 -11.94 -3.82
C GLN A 321 14.83 -11.84 -4.32
N VAL A 322 13.92 -11.24 -3.53
CA VAL A 322 12.54 -10.96 -3.97
C VAL A 322 12.55 -10.05 -5.20
N PHE A 323 13.29 -8.94 -5.18
CA PHE A 323 13.31 -8.00 -6.30
C PHE A 323 14.07 -8.52 -7.52
N ASP A 324 15.13 -9.30 -7.31
CA ASP A 324 15.81 -10.02 -8.40
C ASP A 324 14.89 -11.03 -9.07
N THR A 325 14.15 -11.80 -8.28
CA THR A 325 13.18 -12.78 -8.79
C THR A 325 12.07 -12.08 -9.57
N LEU A 326 11.55 -10.96 -9.06
CA LEU A 326 10.53 -10.17 -9.75
C LEU A 326 11.03 -9.62 -11.09
N TYR A 327 12.24 -9.07 -11.11
CA TYR A 327 12.89 -8.57 -12.30
C TYR A 327 13.08 -9.70 -13.34
N LEU A 328 13.62 -10.85 -12.93
CA LEU A 328 13.83 -12.01 -13.79
C LEU A 328 12.52 -12.58 -14.32
N LEU A 329 11.49 -12.68 -13.48
CA LEU A 329 10.17 -13.17 -13.87
C LEU A 329 9.58 -12.32 -15.00
N LYS A 330 9.64 -10.99 -14.88
CA LYS A 330 9.21 -10.07 -15.95
C LYS A 330 9.94 -10.36 -17.26
N GLN A 331 11.27 -10.50 -17.22
CA GLN A 331 12.06 -10.80 -18.43
C GLN A 331 11.62 -12.12 -19.09
N ARG A 332 11.38 -13.16 -18.29
CA ARG A 332 10.93 -14.48 -18.79
C ARG A 332 9.52 -14.43 -19.38
N LEU A 333 8.65 -13.55 -18.89
CA LEU A 333 7.30 -13.34 -19.43
C LEU A 333 7.29 -12.49 -20.70
N LEU A 334 8.25 -11.59 -20.90
CA LEU A 334 8.36 -10.81 -22.13
C LEU A 334 9.00 -11.59 -23.29
N ASN A 335 9.87 -12.56 -22.97
CA ASN A 335 10.61 -13.35 -23.96
C ASN A 335 9.92 -14.68 -24.34
N GLY A 336 8.83 -15.05 -23.66
CA GLY A 336 8.05 -16.27 -23.93
C GLY A 336 6.75 -15.97 -24.63
#